data_AF-A0A2N7RZ90-F1
#
_entry.id   AF-A0A2N7RZ90-F1
#
_cell.length_a   1.000
_cell.length_b   1.000
_cell.length_c   1.000
_cell.angle_alpha   90.00
_cell.angle_beta   90.00
_cell.angle_gamma   90.00
#
_symmetry.space_group_name_H-M   'P 1'
#
loop_
_entity.id
_entity.type
_entity.pdbx_description
1 polymer ?
#
loop_
_entity_poly.entity_id
_entity_poly.type
_entity_poly.pdbx_seq_one_letter_code
_entity_poly.pdbx_strand_id
1 'polypeptide(L)'
;MARTQIVELAHAAGVSVPAAQTAISRLIDRQVLEASQASSLHVPHAAQQMFERGARRIFTPRQMSGTDPWCLVAYSLPEALRSLRHQIRKHFLQLGGGMASAGLWIFPEYLRAEVTAVLSALGARDHATLFTAQQPHFPGTPQQAAGAWWDLQRLAALHEAFLENTAAVDAQDIAPPNAYRGYVTMIDSWRALPYLDPGLPEFMLPAQWPGAESRERFMALSEALQEPASAFARSLLDS
;
A
#
# COMPACT_ATOMS: atom_id res chain seq x y z
N MET A 1 26.12 -0.43 4.37
CA MET A 1 26.13 0.79 3.52
C MET A 1 26.77 1.92 4.30
N ALA A 2 27.66 2.72 3.72
CA ALA A 2 28.14 3.92 4.39
C ALA A 2 27.02 4.98 4.45
N ARG A 3 27.00 5.80 5.51
CA ARG A 3 26.01 6.89 5.64
C ARG A 3 26.03 7.84 4.44
N THR A 4 27.22 8.12 3.89
CA THR A 4 27.40 8.99 2.72
C THR A 4 26.68 8.46 1.49
N GLN A 5 26.79 7.15 1.20
CA GLN A 5 26.09 6.51 0.08
C GLN A 5 24.56 6.64 0.21
N ILE A 6 24.01 6.51 1.43
CA ILE A 6 22.56 6.69 1.66
C ILE A 6 22.13 8.15 1.44
N VAL A 7 22.97 9.12 1.83
CA VAL A 7 22.71 10.54 1.56
C VAL A 7 22.75 10.82 0.05
N GLU A 8 23.70 10.25 -0.67
CA GLU A 8 23.80 10.37 -2.13
C GLU A 8 22.58 9.77 -2.84
N LEU A 9 22.13 8.57 -2.41
CA LEU A 9 20.89 7.96 -2.90
C LEU A 9 19.67 8.83 -2.61
N ALA A 10 19.56 9.40 -1.40
CA ALA A 10 18.47 10.31 -1.08
C ALA A 10 18.51 11.58 -1.96
N HIS A 11 19.70 12.11 -2.21
CA HIS A 11 19.89 13.27 -3.09
C HIS A 11 19.52 12.95 -4.54
N ALA A 12 19.92 11.79 -5.06
CA ALA A 12 19.50 11.32 -6.38
C ALA A 12 17.97 11.16 -6.49
N ALA A 13 17.29 10.81 -5.39
CA ALA A 13 15.82 10.81 -5.33
C ALA A 13 15.18 12.21 -5.22
N GLY A 14 15.98 13.28 -5.14
CA GLY A 14 15.50 14.67 -5.02
C GLY A 14 15.31 15.17 -3.58
N VAL A 15 15.84 14.46 -2.58
CA VAL A 15 15.83 14.90 -1.18
C VAL A 15 17.08 15.73 -0.90
N SER A 16 16.93 16.92 -0.30
CA SER A 16 18.10 17.73 0.05
C SER A 16 19.00 17.02 1.08
N VAL A 17 20.31 17.27 1.03
CA VAL A 17 21.28 16.67 1.96
C VAL A 17 20.89 16.89 3.44
N PRO A 18 20.49 18.10 3.89
CA PRO A 18 20.07 18.30 5.29
C PRO A 18 18.82 17.48 5.66
N ALA A 19 17.86 17.36 4.75
CA ALA A 19 16.66 16.56 4.95
C ALA A 19 16.99 15.06 5.03
N ALA A 20 17.88 14.57 4.15
CA ALA A 20 18.35 13.20 4.17
C ALA A 20 19.06 12.85 5.48
N GLN A 21 19.95 13.72 5.97
CA GLN A 21 20.65 13.51 7.25
C GLN A 21 19.68 13.46 8.44
N THR A 22 18.66 14.32 8.43
CA THR A 22 17.60 14.33 9.45
C THR A 22 16.77 13.05 9.39
N ALA A 23 16.38 12.62 8.18
CA ALA A 23 15.61 11.40 7.97
C ALA A 23 16.38 10.15 8.42
N ILE A 24 17.67 10.05 8.08
CA ILE A 24 18.53 8.94 8.52
C ILE A 24 18.59 8.88 10.05
N SER A 25 18.78 10.01 10.73
CA SER A 25 18.85 10.04 12.20
C SER A 25 17.53 9.55 12.82
N ARG A 26 16.39 10.00 12.28
CA ARG A 26 15.06 9.52 12.72
C ARG A 26 14.84 8.03 12.44
N LEU A 27 15.37 7.50 11.35
CA LEU A 27 15.28 6.06 11.03
C LEU A 27 16.13 5.22 11.99
N ILE A 28 17.26 5.75 12.46
CA ILE A 28 18.06 5.12 13.52
C ILE A 28 17.31 5.14 14.85
N ASP A 29 16.75 6.29 15.25
CA ASP A 29 15.97 6.40 16.49
C ASP A 29 14.75 5.46 16.53
N ARG A 30 14.19 5.16 15.34
CA ARG A 30 13.06 4.23 15.16
C ARG A 30 13.47 2.78 14.92
N GLN A 31 14.76 2.46 15.00
CA GLN A 31 15.32 1.11 14.77
C GLN A 31 14.98 0.54 13.38
N VAL A 32 14.74 1.41 12.40
CA VAL A 32 14.59 1.04 10.98
C VAL A 32 15.96 0.89 10.31
N LEU A 33 16.95 1.64 10.82
CA LEU A 33 18.36 1.51 10.50
C LEU A 33 19.16 1.33 11.78
N GLU A 34 20.22 0.53 11.72
CA GLU A 34 21.18 0.39 12.82
C GLU A 34 22.58 0.75 12.35
N ALA A 35 23.28 1.54 13.18
CA ALA A 35 24.67 1.88 12.98
C ALA A 35 25.57 0.78 13.56
N SER A 36 26.45 0.23 12.74
CA SER A 36 27.53 -0.66 13.17
C SER A 36 28.75 0.15 13.60
N GLN A 37 29.67 -0.48 14.34
CA GLN A 37 30.87 0.14 14.91
C GLN A 37 31.81 0.79 13.87
N ALA A 38 31.67 0.45 12.58
CA ALA A 38 32.47 1.00 11.48
C ALA A 38 31.78 2.13 10.69
N SER A 39 30.79 2.84 11.27
CA SER A 39 29.99 3.89 10.57
C SER A 39 29.17 3.39 9.37
N SER A 40 28.98 2.08 9.26
CA SER A 40 28.08 1.47 8.29
C SER A 40 26.68 1.35 8.86
N LEU A 41 25.68 1.70 8.06
CA LEU A 41 24.27 1.50 8.33
C LEU A 41 23.81 0.19 7.68
N HIS A 42 22.92 -0.51 8.38
CA HIS A 42 22.23 -1.69 7.88
C HIS A 42 20.77 -1.69 8.33
N VAL A 43 19.92 -2.37 7.57
CA VAL A 43 18.52 -2.58 7.94
C VAL A 43 18.46 -3.82 8.83
N PRO A 44 17.98 -3.72 10.08
CA PRO A 44 17.87 -4.88 10.98
C PRO A 44 16.90 -5.93 10.42
N HIS A 45 17.10 -7.20 10.75
CA HIS A 45 16.27 -8.31 10.25
C HIS A 45 14.76 -8.07 10.51
N ALA A 46 14.40 -7.50 11.66
CA ALA A 46 13.00 -7.17 11.98
C ALA A 46 12.40 -6.14 11.00
N ALA A 47 13.17 -5.12 10.60
CA ALA A 47 12.75 -4.14 9.61
C ALA A 47 12.71 -4.73 8.19
N GLN A 48 13.64 -5.64 7.84
CA GLN A 48 13.61 -6.37 6.57
C GLN A 48 12.31 -7.17 6.40
N GLN A 49 11.92 -7.94 7.42
CA GLN A 49 10.66 -8.71 7.39
C GLN A 49 9.43 -7.82 7.24
N MET A 50 9.45 -6.62 7.85
CA MET A 50 8.39 -5.62 7.66
C MET A 50 8.35 -5.13 6.21
N PHE A 51 9.51 -4.83 5.61
CA PHE A 51 9.59 -4.39 4.22
C PHE A 51 9.18 -5.48 3.23
N GLU A 52 9.55 -6.74 3.45
CA GLU A 52 9.15 -7.86 2.57
C GLU A 52 7.63 -8.08 2.57
N ARG A 53 7.00 -7.99 3.75
CA ARG A 53 5.52 -8.00 3.87
C ARG A 53 4.91 -6.78 3.17
N GLY A 54 5.61 -5.64 3.22
CA GLY A 54 5.29 -4.40 2.55
C GLY A 54 5.28 -4.51 1.01
N ALA A 55 6.42 -4.93 0.47
CA ALA A 55 6.75 -4.89 -0.95
C ALA A 55 5.83 -5.77 -1.79
N ARG A 56 5.48 -6.96 -1.31
CA ARG A 56 4.63 -7.89 -2.07
C ARG A 56 3.30 -7.26 -2.51
N ARG A 57 2.71 -6.39 -1.67
CA ARG A 57 1.43 -5.76 -2.00
C ARG A 57 1.60 -4.57 -2.94
N ILE A 58 2.74 -3.89 -2.87
CA ILE A 58 3.07 -2.73 -3.74
C ILE A 58 3.16 -3.17 -5.21
N PHE A 59 3.84 -4.28 -5.49
CA PHE A 59 4.13 -4.74 -6.85
C PHE A 59 3.11 -5.74 -7.42
N THR A 60 2.14 -6.18 -6.62
CA THR A 60 1.06 -7.06 -7.09
C THR A 60 -0.27 -6.50 -6.65
N PRO A 61 -0.68 -5.34 -7.20
CA PRO A 61 -2.00 -4.77 -6.93
C PRO A 61 -3.06 -5.78 -7.40
N ARG A 62 -3.88 -6.26 -6.47
CA ARG A 62 -4.92 -7.25 -6.77
C ARG A 62 -6.13 -6.55 -7.37
N GLN A 63 -6.72 -7.20 -8.37
CA GLN A 63 -8.00 -6.80 -8.95
C GLN A 63 -8.97 -7.94 -8.76
N MET A 64 -10.21 -7.57 -8.48
CA MET A 64 -11.32 -8.49 -8.30
C MET A 64 -12.07 -8.61 -9.63
N SER A 65 -12.20 -9.83 -10.13
CA SER A 65 -13.11 -10.14 -11.23
C SER A 65 -14.56 -10.08 -10.76
N GLY A 66 -15.52 -9.98 -11.68
CA GLY A 66 -16.93 -10.01 -11.31
C GLY A 66 -17.44 -11.35 -10.78
N THR A 67 -16.65 -12.41 -10.91
CA THR A 67 -16.97 -13.75 -10.41
C THR A 67 -16.17 -14.13 -9.16
N ASP A 68 -15.25 -13.26 -8.72
CA ASP A 68 -14.44 -13.56 -7.56
C ASP A 68 -15.31 -13.55 -6.30
N PRO A 69 -15.04 -14.46 -5.35
CA PRO A 69 -15.80 -14.50 -4.12
C PRO A 69 -15.45 -13.33 -3.20
N TRP A 70 -16.37 -13.06 -2.28
CA TRP A 70 -16.28 -12.08 -1.22
C TRP A 70 -16.02 -12.75 0.12
N CYS A 71 -15.30 -12.06 1.00
CA CYS A 71 -15.21 -12.36 2.41
C CYS A 71 -16.03 -11.34 3.19
N LEU A 72 -17.05 -11.83 3.90
CA LEU A 72 -17.86 -11.04 4.82
C LEU A 72 -17.38 -11.30 6.25
N VAL A 73 -17.26 -10.25 7.06
CA VAL A 73 -16.88 -10.35 8.47
C VAL A 73 -17.98 -9.73 9.30
N ALA A 74 -18.71 -10.57 10.03
CA ALA A 74 -19.63 -10.12 11.06
C ALA A 74 -18.94 -10.21 12.41
N TYR A 75 -18.96 -9.15 13.21
CA TYR A 75 -18.50 -9.23 14.60
C TYR A 75 -19.52 -8.58 15.53
N SER A 76 -19.57 -9.08 16.76
CA SER A 76 -20.38 -8.50 17.83
C SER A 76 -19.50 -8.30 19.06
N LEU A 77 -19.31 -7.04 19.45
CA LEU A 77 -18.48 -6.65 20.58
C LEU A 77 -19.35 -5.92 21.62
N PRO A 78 -19.35 -6.34 22.89
CA PRO A 78 -19.96 -5.59 23.99
C PRO A 78 -19.46 -4.15 24.05
N GLU A 79 -20.26 -3.24 24.61
CA GLU A 79 -19.90 -1.81 24.69
C GLU A 79 -18.60 -1.56 25.49
N ALA A 80 -18.32 -2.42 26.47
CA ALA A 80 -17.05 -2.40 27.21
C ALA A 80 -15.81 -2.53 26.29
N LEU A 81 -15.95 -3.14 25.11
CA LEU A 81 -14.89 -3.35 24.13
C LEU A 81 -14.93 -2.31 22.98
N ARG A 82 -15.48 -1.11 23.22
CA ARG A 82 -15.52 -0.02 22.22
C ARG A 82 -14.15 0.31 21.63
N SER A 83 -13.08 0.29 22.44
CA SER A 83 -11.71 0.55 21.97
C SER A 83 -11.22 -0.50 20.97
N LEU A 84 -11.55 -1.78 21.21
CA LEU A 84 -11.27 -2.88 20.29
C LEU A 84 -12.05 -2.71 18.98
N ARG A 85 -13.32 -2.33 19.06
CA ARG A 85 -14.15 -2.02 17.87
C ARG A 85 -13.51 -0.92 17.00
N HIS A 86 -13.03 0.16 17.62
CA HIS A 86 -12.33 1.23 16.89
C HIS A 86 -11.03 0.75 16.23
N GLN A 87 -10.27 -0.12 16.90
CA GLN A 87 -9.04 -0.71 16.34
C GLN A 87 -9.36 -1.59 15.12
N ILE A 88 -10.33 -2.51 15.24
CA ILE A 88 -10.77 -3.36 14.12
C ILE A 88 -11.18 -2.49 12.93
N ARG A 89 -12.04 -1.49 13.15
CA ARG A 89 -12.46 -0.55 12.09
C ARG A 89 -11.26 0.12 11.43
N LYS A 90 -10.30 0.62 12.21
CA LYS A 90 -9.09 1.27 11.67
C LYS A 90 -8.28 0.30 10.80
N HIS A 91 -8.02 -0.91 11.28
CA HIS A 91 -7.24 -1.90 10.53
C HIS A 91 -7.96 -2.41 9.28
N PHE A 92 -9.28 -2.61 9.35
CA PHE A 92 -10.08 -3.05 8.21
C PHE A 92 -10.12 -2.01 7.10
N LEU A 93 -10.25 -0.72 7.44
CA LEU A 93 -10.10 0.37 6.46
C LEU A 93 -8.70 0.38 5.83
N GLN A 94 -7.66 0.11 6.61
CA GLN A 94 -6.27 0.02 6.10
C GLN A 94 -6.00 -1.24 5.27
N LEU A 95 -6.93 -2.19 5.23
CA LEU A 95 -6.88 -3.37 4.36
C LEU A 95 -7.72 -3.22 3.09
N GLY A 96 -8.46 -2.10 2.94
CA GLY A 96 -9.39 -1.86 1.83
C GLY A 96 -10.80 -2.41 2.09
N GLY A 97 -11.15 -2.66 3.35
CA GLY A 97 -12.47 -3.15 3.73
C GLY A 97 -13.59 -2.13 3.56
N GLY A 98 -14.70 -2.60 3.01
CA GLY A 98 -15.95 -1.85 2.93
C GLY A 98 -16.80 -2.10 4.17
N MET A 99 -17.44 -1.07 4.71
CA MET A 99 -18.37 -1.20 5.83
C MET A 99 -19.80 -1.33 5.30
N ALA A 100 -20.29 -2.56 5.18
CA ALA A 100 -21.63 -2.84 4.65
C ALA A 100 -22.75 -2.42 5.63
N SER A 101 -22.51 -2.59 6.94
CA SER A 101 -23.37 -2.08 8.01
C SER A 101 -22.62 -2.05 9.35
N ALA A 102 -23.30 -1.64 10.44
CA ALA A 102 -22.71 -1.67 11.77
C ALA A 102 -22.33 -3.10 12.18
N GLY A 103 -21.02 -3.38 12.29
CA GLY A 103 -20.50 -4.70 12.64
C GLY A 103 -20.39 -5.70 11.48
N LEU A 104 -20.73 -5.29 10.26
CA LEU A 104 -20.57 -6.10 9.04
C LEU A 104 -19.61 -5.43 8.06
N TRP A 105 -18.55 -6.15 7.71
CA TRP A 105 -17.53 -5.73 6.76
C TRP A 105 -17.49 -6.66 5.56
N ILE A 106 -17.05 -6.12 4.43
CA ILE A 106 -16.91 -6.85 3.18
C ILE A 106 -15.55 -6.58 2.54
N PHE A 107 -14.94 -7.64 2.02
CA PHE A 107 -13.64 -7.65 1.37
C PHE A 107 -13.70 -8.60 0.16
N PRO A 108 -12.84 -8.44 -0.84
CA PRO A 108 -12.49 -9.56 -1.73
C PRO A 108 -11.98 -10.77 -0.94
N GLU A 109 -12.32 -11.99 -1.35
CA GLU A 109 -11.95 -13.22 -0.60
C GLU A 109 -10.45 -13.39 -0.46
N TYR A 110 -9.66 -12.94 -1.43
CA TYR A 110 -8.21 -13.03 -1.37
C TYR A 110 -7.60 -12.27 -0.18
N LEU A 111 -8.34 -11.37 0.48
CA LEU A 111 -7.91 -10.67 1.71
C LEU A 111 -8.30 -11.41 3.00
N ARG A 112 -8.98 -12.56 2.91
CA ARG A 112 -9.48 -13.31 4.07
C ARG A 112 -8.37 -13.70 5.04
N ALA A 113 -7.20 -14.07 4.54
CA ALA A 113 -6.05 -14.43 5.37
C ALA A 113 -5.55 -13.22 6.17
N GLU A 114 -5.42 -12.07 5.53
CA GLU A 114 -5.00 -10.80 6.13
C GLU A 114 -6.02 -10.30 7.16
N VAL A 115 -7.31 -10.37 6.83
CA VAL A 115 -8.42 -10.06 7.75
C VAL A 115 -8.38 -10.96 8.99
N THR A 116 -8.19 -12.27 8.79
CA THR A 116 -8.06 -13.24 9.89
C THR A 116 -6.85 -12.92 10.76
N ALA A 117 -5.71 -12.59 10.16
CA ALA A 117 -4.49 -12.23 10.87
C ALA A 117 -4.68 -10.96 11.71
N VAL A 118 -5.36 -9.93 11.18
CA VAL A 118 -5.70 -8.72 11.94
C VAL A 118 -6.59 -9.05 13.14
N LEU A 119 -7.64 -9.84 12.95
CA LEU A 119 -8.53 -10.22 14.05
C LEU A 119 -7.79 -11.00 15.14
N SER A 120 -6.92 -11.94 14.77
CA SER A 120 -6.10 -12.69 15.72
C SER A 120 -5.11 -11.79 16.46
N ALA A 121 -4.43 -10.88 15.75
CA ALA A 121 -3.47 -9.95 16.36
C ALA A 121 -4.14 -8.99 17.37
N LEU A 122 -5.41 -8.65 17.15
CA LEU A 122 -6.20 -7.81 18.05
C LEU A 122 -6.90 -8.61 19.16
N GLY A 123 -6.77 -9.93 19.22
CA GLY A 123 -7.52 -10.78 20.17
C GLY A 123 -9.03 -10.78 19.93
N ALA A 124 -9.47 -10.44 18.71
CA ALA A 124 -10.88 -10.31 18.33
C ALA A 124 -11.41 -11.51 17.53
N ARG A 125 -10.57 -12.52 17.27
CA ARG A 125 -10.94 -13.65 16.40
C ARG A 125 -12.16 -14.41 16.93
N ASP A 126 -12.27 -14.61 18.23
CA ASP A 126 -13.40 -15.34 18.86
C ASP A 126 -14.71 -14.54 18.87
N HIS A 127 -14.65 -13.24 18.54
CA HIS A 127 -15.80 -12.35 18.48
C HIS A 127 -16.31 -12.10 17.06
N ALA A 128 -15.70 -12.74 16.07
CA ALA A 128 -15.98 -12.53 14.65
C ALA A 128 -16.28 -13.85 13.92
N THR A 129 -17.24 -13.79 13.01
CA THR A 129 -17.56 -14.87 12.07
C THR A 129 -17.24 -14.38 10.66
N LEU A 130 -16.49 -15.19 9.92
CA LEU A 130 -16.16 -14.93 8.52
C LEU A 130 -17.00 -15.84 7.63
N PHE A 131 -17.57 -15.27 6.59
CA PHE A 131 -18.33 -15.98 5.57
C PHE A 131 -17.67 -15.76 4.22
N THR A 132 -17.72 -16.78 3.37
CA THR A 132 -17.39 -16.64 1.95
C THR A 132 -18.68 -16.62 1.16
N ALA A 133 -18.86 -15.61 0.31
CA ALA A 133 -20.05 -15.46 -0.54
C ALA A 133 -19.62 -15.27 -2.00
N GLN A 134 -20.30 -15.91 -2.94
CA GLN A 134 -19.98 -15.75 -4.36
C GLN A 134 -20.45 -14.40 -4.90
N GLN A 135 -21.69 -14.02 -4.59
CA GLN A 135 -22.29 -12.81 -5.12
C GLN A 135 -23.08 -12.08 -4.03
N PRO A 136 -22.75 -10.81 -3.72
CA PRO A 136 -23.58 -9.96 -2.89
C PRO A 136 -24.85 -9.56 -3.66
N HIS A 137 -25.96 -9.56 -2.93
CA HIS A 137 -27.21 -9.00 -3.42
C HIS A 137 -27.33 -7.57 -2.88
N PHE A 138 -27.12 -6.59 -3.76
CA PHE A 138 -27.03 -5.19 -3.38
C PHE A 138 -28.42 -4.56 -3.17
N PRO A 139 -28.57 -3.63 -2.20
CA PRO A 139 -29.69 -2.71 -2.20
C PRO A 139 -29.50 -1.72 -3.37
N GLY A 140 -30.32 -1.81 -4.41
CA GLY A 140 -30.21 -0.97 -5.60
C GLY A 140 -29.12 -1.47 -6.57
N THR A 141 -28.26 -0.57 -7.04
CA THR A 141 -27.19 -0.92 -7.99
C THR A 141 -25.86 -1.26 -7.29
N PRO A 142 -24.98 -2.05 -7.92
CA PRO A 142 -23.65 -2.33 -7.37
C PRO A 142 -22.82 -1.07 -7.09
N GLN A 143 -22.93 -0.03 -7.91
CA GLN A 143 -22.24 1.25 -7.73
C GLN A 143 -22.75 2.02 -6.51
N GLN A 144 -24.07 2.01 -6.27
CA GLN A 144 -24.65 2.64 -5.08
C GLN A 144 -24.17 1.94 -3.80
N ALA A 145 -24.14 0.61 -3.81
CA ALA A 145 -23.59 -0.16 -2.70
C ALA A 145 -22.10 0.13 -2.49
N ALA A 146 -21.31 0.16 -3.56
CA ALA A 146 -19.89 0.47 -3.48
C ALA A 146 -19.63 1.87 -2.87
N GLY A 147 -20.36 2.88 -3.34
CA GLY A 147 -20.26 4.25 -2.82
C GLY A 147 -20.74 4.40 -1.38
N ALA A 148 -21.58 3.50 -0.88
CA ALA A 148 -22.01 3.47 0.52
C ALA A 148 -21.01 2.74 1.43
N TRP A 149 -20.35 1.70 0.92
CA TRP A 149 -19.48 0.83 1.73
C TRP A 149 -18.02 1.29 1.76
N TRP A 150 -17.55 1.93 0.68
CA TRP A 150 -16.20 2.47 0.55
C TRP A 150 -16.22 3.97 0.33
N ASP A 151 -15.17 4.63 0.80
CA ASP A 151 -14.89 6.03 0.47
C ASP A 151 -14.24 6.10 -0.92
N LEU A 152 -15.06 5.90 -1.96
CA LEU A 152 -14.60 5.89 -3.35
C LEU A 152 -14.01 7.24 -3.77
N GLN A 153 -14.52 8.35 -3.22
CA GLN A 153 -13.99 9.68 -3.50
C GLN A 153 -12.54 9.82 -3.01
N ARG A 154 -12.26 9.36 -1.78
CA ARG A 154 -10.89 9.36 -1.25
C ARG A 154 -9.97 8.44 -2.05
N LEU A 155 -10.45 7.27 -2.45
CA LEU A 155 -9.67 6.34 -3.28
C LEU A 155 -9.36 6.94 -4.66
N ALA A 156 -10.33 7.58 -5.31
CA ALA A 156 -10.12 8.29 -6.57
C ALA A 156 -9.06 9.39 -6.42
N ALA A 157 -9.14 10.22 -5.37
CA ALA A 157 -8.17 11.27 -5.11
C ALA A 157 -6.74 10.75 -4.90
N LEU A 158 -6.57 9.55 -4.33
CA LEU A 158 -5.26 8.92 -4.19
C LEU A 158 -4.70 8.46 -5.54
N HIS A 159 -5.54 7.94 -6.43
CA HIS A 159 -5.17 7.56 -7.79
C HIS A 159 -4.82 8.79 -8.64
N GLU A 160 -5.61 9.85 -8.56
CA GLU A 160 -5.34 11.14 -9.22
C GLU A 160 -4.03 11.75 -8.73
N ALA A 161 -3.80 11.80 -7.42
CA ALA A 161 -2.53 12.28 -6.86
C ALA A 161 -1.32 11.45 -7.35
N PHE A 162 -1.47 10.14 -7.51
CA PHE A 162 -0.43 9.30 -8.10
C PHE A 162 -0.15 9.68 -9.58
N LEU A 163 -1.21 9.86 -10.37
CA LEU A 163 -1.09 10.27 -11.78
C LEU A 163 -0.41 11.64 -11.89
N GLU A 164 -0.82 12.61 -11.07
CA GLU A 164 -0.22 13.95 -11.00
C GLU A 164 1.26 13.91 -10.61
N ASN A 165 1.60 13.22 -9.52
CA ASN A 165 2.98 13.15 -9.01
C ASN A 165 3.93 12.45 -9.98
N THR A 166 3.41 11.55 -10.80
CA THR A 166 4.21 10.82 -11.78
C THR A 166 4.14 11.41 -13.18
N ALA A 167 3.34 12.46 -13.44
CA ALA A 167 3.10 13.02 -14.77
C ALA A 167 4.39 13.40 -15.51
N ALA A 168 5.37 13.95 -14.80
CA ALA A 168 6.67 14.37 -15.34
C ALA A 168 7.72 13.25 -15.39
N VAL A 169 7.40 12.04 -14.91
CA VAL A 169 8.30 10.89 -14.99
C VAL A 169 8.17 10.27 -16.37
N ASP A 170 9.25 10.31 -17.15
CA ASP A 170 9.32 9.69 -18.48
C ASP A 170 9.84 8.25 -18.36
N ALA A 171 9.07 7.29 -18.89
CA ALA A 171 9.47 5.89 -18.95
C ALA A 171 10.65 5.63 -19.91
N GLN A 172 10.90 6.54 -20.86
CA GLN A 172 11.96 6.41 -21.86
C GLN A 172 13.30 6.98 -21.37
N ASP A 173 13.29 7.85 -20.37
CA ASP A 173 14.50 8.43 -19.77
C ASP A 173 15.14 7.45 -18.77
N ILE A 174 15.79 6.43 -19.31
CA ILE A 174 16.47 5.38 -18.55
C ILE A 174 17.89 5.77 -18.12
N ALA A 175 18.27 7.06 -18.19
CA ALA A 175 19.55 7.52 -17.67
C ALA A 175 19.63 7.21 -16.16
N PRO A 176 20.73 6.62 -15.63
CA PRO A 176 20.71 6.00 -14.31
C PRO A 176 20.19 6.89 -13.16
N PRO A 177 20.60 8.17 -13.01
CA PRO A 177 20.06 9.05 -11.98
C PRO A 177 18.57 9.40 -12.17
N ASN A 178 18.15 9.59 -13.42
CA ASN A 178 16.76 9.95 -13.76
C ASN A 178 15.83 8.76 -13.53
N ALA A 179 16.24 7.56 -13.97
CA ALA A 179 15.51 6.33 -13.74
C ALA A 179 15.35 6.03 -12.24
N TYR A 180 16.42 6.19 -11.46
CA TYR A 180 16.36 6.04 -10.01
C TYR A 180 15.39 7.04 -9.37
N ARG A 181 15.47 8.33 -9.73
CA ARG A 181 14.56 9.37 -9.24
C ARG A 181 13.10 9.07 -9.60
N GLY A 182 12.85 8.70 -10.85
CA GLY A 182 11.53 8.34 -11.36
C GLY A 182 10.93 7.14 -10.62
N TYR A 183 11.73 6.08 -10.43
CA TYR A 183 11.32 4.89 -9.72
C TYR A 183 10.98 5.16 -8.25
N VAL A 184 11.81 5.92 -7.53
CA VAL A 184 11.53 6.29 -6.13
C VAL A 184 10.27 7.16 -6.03
N THR A 185 10.09 8.13 -6.93
CA THR A 185 8.90 9.00 -6.97
C THR A 185 7.62 8.20 -7.20
N MET A 186 7.66 7.25 -8.15
CA MET A 186 6.57 6.34 -8.44
C MET A 186 6.20 5.49 -7.21
N ILE A 187 7.18 4.83 -6.59
CA ILE A 187 6.95 3.96 -5.43
C ILE A 187 6.41 4.75 -4.23
N ASP A 188 6.98 5.92 -3.93
CA ASP A 188 6.52 6.72 -2.79
C ASP A 188 5.06 7.19 -2.97
N SER A 189 4.67 7.54 -4.19
CA SER A 189 3.30 7.94 -4.52
C SER A 189 2.34 6.75 -4.54
N TRP A 190 2.79 5.56 -4.96
CA TRP A 190 1.94 4.38 -5.12
C TRP A 190 1.71 3.58 -3.84
N ARG A 191 2.71 3.51 -2.95
CA ARG A 191 2.78 2.50 -1.87
C ARG A 191 1.57 2.40 -0.94
N ALA A 192 0.75 3.45 -0.80
CA ALA A 192 -0.45 3.43 0.01
C ALA A 192 -1.66 2.80 -0.70
N LEU A 193 -1.76 2.95 -2.03
CA LEU A 193 -2.91 2.54 -2.82
C LEU A 193 -3.21 1.05 -2.69
N PRO A 194 -2.25 0.12 -2.86
CA PRO A 194 -2.56 -1.32 -2.79
C PRO A 194 -3.08 -1.80 -1.43
N TYR A 195 -2.88 -1.02 -0.36
CA TYR A 195 -3.43 -1.32 0.96
C TYR A 195 -4.88 -0.83 1.13
N LEU A 196 -5.19 0.31 0.52
CA LEU A 196 -6.47 1.00 0.69
C LEU A 196 -7.49 0.64 -0.39
N ASP A 197 -7.03 0.42 -1.62
CA ASP A 197 -7.87 0.01 -2.74
C ASP A 197 -7.95 -1.52 -2.80
N PRO A 198 -9.14 -2.11 -2.58
CA PRO A 198 -9.36 -3.55 -2.70
C PRO A 198 -9.56 -3.99 -4.16
N GLY A 199 -9.33 -3.13 -5.15
CA GLY A 199 -9.43 -3.49 -6.57
C GLY A 199 -10.82 -3.99 -6.96
N LEU A 200 -11.87 -3.28 -6.58
CA LEU A 200 -13.26 -3.63 -6.88
C LEU A 200 -13.48 -3.86 -8.39
N PRO A 201 -14.44 -4.71 -8.78
CA PRO A 201 -14.74 -4.92 -10.18
C PRO A 201 -15.32 -3.66 -10.82
N GLU A 202 -15.06 -3.47 -12.12
CA GLU A 202 -15.39 -2.24 -12.85
C GLU A 202 -16.88 -1.87 -12.79
N PHE A 203 -17.78 -2.85 -12.82
CA PHE A 203 -19.23 -2.60 -12.72
C PHE A 203 -19.68 -2.04 -11.37
N MET A 204 -18.84 -2.04 -10.34
CA MET A 204 -19.10 -1.42 -9.03
C MET A 204 -18.54 0.01 -8.94
N LEU A 205 -17.75 0.44 -9.92
CA LEU A 205 -17.04 1.71 -9.88
C LEU A 205 -17.78 2.79 -10.68
N PRO A 206 -17.53 4.08 -10.36
CA PRO A 206 -18.00 5.20 -11.18
C PRO A 206 -17.44 5.13 -12.61
N ALA A 207 -18.14 5.73 -13.58
CA ALA A 207 -17.74 5.70 -14.99
C ALA A 207 -16.37 6.36 -15.26
N GLN A 208 -16.00 7.41 -14.52
CA GLN A 208 -14.71 8.11 -14.66
C GLN A 208 -13.71 7.68 -13.57
N TRP A 209 -13.61 6.38 -13.30
CA TRP A 209 -12.72 5.88 -12.26
C TRP A 209 -11.24 5.94 -12.67
N PRO A 210 -10.36 6.66 -11.94
CA PRO A 210 -8.95 6.84 -12.32
C PRO A 210 -8.06 5.61 -12.06
N GLY A 211 -8.58 4.59 -11.37
CA GLY A 211 -7.75 3.47 -10.91
C GLY A 211 -7.21 2.57 -12.03
N ALA A 212 -7.85 2.51 -13.19
CA ALA A 212 -7.32 1.75 -14.33
C ALA A 212 -6.06 2.44 -14.89
N GLU A 213 -6.18 3.72 -15.21
CA GLU A 213 -5.09 4.56 -15.72
C GLU A 213 -3.90 4.60 -14.76
N SER A 214 -4.15 4.76 -13.46
CA SER A 214 -3.09 4.79 -12.45
C SER A 214 -2.33 3.46 -12.37
N ARG A 215 -3.01 2.32 -12.45
CA ARG A 215 -2.38 0.99 -12.46
C ARG A 215 -1.57 0.77 -13.72
N GLU A 216 -2.10 1.13 -14.89
CA GLU A 216 -1.36 1.05 -16.15
C GLU A 216 -0.09 1.89 -16.12
N ARG A 217 -0.19 3.13 -15.63
CA ARG A 217 0.98 4.01 -15.45
C ARG A 217 1.99 3.43 -14.46
N PHE A 218 1.54 2.86 -13.34
CA PHE A 218 2.42 2.18 -12.38
C PHE A 218 3.16 1.00 -13.02
N MET A 219 2.45 0.13 -13.76
CA MET A 219 3.05 -1.02 -14.42
C MET A 219 4.09 -0.58 -15.46
N ALA A 220 3.75 0.40 -16.32
CA ALA A 220 4.65 0.90 -17.36
C ALA A 220 5.93 1.52 -16.78
N LEU A 221 5.80 2.37 -15.74
CA LEU A 221 6.95 2.96 -15.08
C LEU A 221 7.78 1.93 -14.30
N SER A 222 7.13 0.96 -13.66
CA SER A 222 7.84 -0.11 -12.94
C SER A 222 8.64 -0.99 -13.90
N GLU A 223 8.06 -1.38 -15.03
CA GLU A 223 8.72 -2.19 -16.06
C GLU A 223 9.94 -1.46 -16.64
N ALA A 224 9.80 -0.18 -16.96
CA ALA A 224 10.87 0.60 -17.58
C ALA A 224 12.01 0.98 -16.60
N LEU A 225 11.67 1.33 -15.36
CA LEU A 225 12.62 2.00 -14.46
C LEU A 225 13.24 1.07 -13.40
N GLN A 226 12.65 -0.08 -13.10
CA GLN A 226 13.09 -0.94 -11.99
C GLN A 226 14.55 -1.38 -12.11
N GLU A 227 14.94 -1.94 -13.26
CA GLU A 227 16.31 -2.44 -13.47
C GLU A 227 17.34 -1.29 -13.53
N PRO A 228 17.15 -0.23 -14.33
CA PRO A 228 18.08 0.91 -14.34
C PRO A 228 18.22 1.57 -12.97
N ALA A 229 17.13 1.76 -12.23
CA ALA A 229 17.16 2.30 -10.86
C ALA A 229 17.95 1.39 -9.90
N SER A 230 17.73 0.07 -9.98
CA SER A 230 18.42 -0.91 -9.14
C SER A 230 19.91 -1.03 -9.49
N ALA A 231 20.27 -0.89 -10.76
CA ALA A 231 21.67 -0.85 -11.20
C ALA A 231 22.39 0.40 -10.68
N PHE A 232 21.75 1.58 -10.79
CA PHE A 232 22.28 2.82 -10.23
C PHE A 232 22.47 2.73 -8.71
N ALA A 233 21.47 2.22 -8.01
CA ALA A 233 21.54 2.04 -6.56
C ALA A 233 22.72 1.15 -6.16
N ARG A 234 22.89 -0.01 -6.83
CA ARG A 234 24.04 -0.91 -6.59
C ARG A 234 25.37 -0.21 -6.85
N SER A 235 25.50 0.54 -7.94
CA SER A 235 26.76 1.23 -8.26
C SER A 235 27.23 2.23 -7.20
N LEU A 236 26.30 2.85 -6.46
CA LEU A 236 26.61 3.77 -5.35
C LEU A 236 26.86 3.04 -4.03
N LEU A 237 26.33 1.83 -3.88
CA LEU A 237 26.46 1.04 -2.66
C LEU A 237 27.74 0.19 -2.65
N ASP A 238 28.17 -0.24 -3.85
CA ASP A 238 29.36 -1.05 -4.08
C ASP A 238 30.63 -0.20 -4.31
N SER A 239 30.50 1.13 -4.42
CA SER A 239 31.59 2.12 -4.50
C SER A 239 32.12 2.51 -3.13
#